data_AF-W1XSU5-F1
#
_entry.id   AF-W1XSU5-F1
#
_cell.length_a   1.000
_cell.length_b   1.000
_cell.length_c   1.000
_cell.angle_alpha   90.00
_cell.angle_beta   90.00
_cell.angle_gamma   90.00
#
_symmetry.space_group_name_H-M   'P 1'
#
loop_
_entity.id
_entity.type
_entity.pdbx_description
1 polymer ?
#
loop_
_entity_poly.entity_id
_entity_poly.type
_entity_poly.pdbx_seq_one_letter_code
_entity_poly.pdbx_strand_id
1 'polypeptide(L)'
;LELGDKAKAHSYAKKVIELTPVDNLKSKVDKLPYIYRYLADAYIILGEYNKAYEYISKALLSPRCFYCSEEVCIDAMYSLAYLEYVKENIDKVKAHLDEIFKLDISRTDAIGLAYKIGL
;
A
#
# COMPACT_ATOMS: atom_id res chain seq x y z
N LEU A 1 -13.26 -7.35 11.00
CA LEU A 1 -13.79 -7.16 9.63
C LEU A 1 -12.90 -7.94 8.65
N GLU A 2 -13.10 -9.25 8.55
CA GLU A 2 -12.67 -10.01 7.36
C GLU A 2 -13.75 -9.76 6.31
N LEU A 3 -13.44 -8.97 5.29
CA LEU A 3 -14.39 -8.76 4.20
C LEU A 3 -14.36 -10.01 3.33
N GLY A 4 -15.55 -10.62 3.21
CA GLY A 4 -15.78 -11.95 2.67
C GLY A 4 -15.34 -12.12 1.23
N ASP A 5 -15.05 -13.39 0.93
CA ASP A 5 -14.67 -13.96 -0.37
C ASP A 5 -13.24 -13.66 -0.85
N LYS A 6 -12.28 -14.40 -0.28
CA LYS A 6 -10.87 -14.44 -0.70
C LYS A 6 -10.70 -14.71 -2.20
N ALA A 7 -11.58 -15.52 -2.81
CA ALA A 7 -11.48 -15.84 -4.23
C ALA A 7 -11.78 -14.62 -5.11
N LYS A 8 -12.78 -13.81 -4.74
CA LYS A 8 -13.04 -12.52 -5.41
C LYS A 8 -11.89 -11.55 -5.22
N ALA A 9 -11.34 -11.42 -4.01
CA ALA A 9 -10.18 -10.55 -3.77
C ALA A 9 -8.99 -10.92 -4.67
N HIS A 10 -8.65 -12.21 -4.76
CA HIS A 10 -7.62 -12.68 -5.69
C HIS A 10 -7.95 -12.39 -7.15
N SER A 11 -9.21 -12.58 -7.57
CA SER A 11 -9.64 -12.28 -8.95
C SER A 11 -9.48 -10.79 -9.28
N TYR A 12 -9.84 -9.90 -8.36
CA TYR A 12 -9.68 -8.46 -8.57
C TYR A 12 -8.21 -8.04 -8.56
N ALA A 13 -7.39 -8.62 -7.69
CA ALA A 13 -5.96 -8.37 -7.66
C ALA A 13 -5.28 -8.73 -9.00
N LYS A 14 -5.61 -9.89 -9.59
CA LYS A 14 -5.14 -10.27 -10.93
C LYS A 14 -5.56 -9.26 -11.99
N LYS A 15 -6.82 -8.83 -11.96
CA LYS A 15 -7.35 -7.85 -12.92
C LYS A 15 -6.65 -6.48 -12.81
N VAL A 16 -6.27 -6.05 -11.60
CA VAL A 16 -5.46 -4.83 -11.42
C VAL A 16 -4.13 -4.94 -12.15
N ILE A 17 -3.45 -6.08 -12.02
CA ILE A 17 -2.16 -6.32 -12.67
C ILE A 17 -2.32 -6.36 -14.20
N GLU A 18 -3.32 -7.06 -14.71
CA GLU A 18 -3.61 -7.16 -16.15
C GLU A 18 -3.91 -5.80 -16.79
N LEU A 19 -4.69 -4.96 -16.10
CA LEU A 19 -5.09 -3.64 -16.61
C LEU A 19 -4.00 -2.57 -16.46
N THR A 20 -2.92 -2.87 -15.76
CA THR A 20 -1.85 -1.91 -15.43
C THR A 20 -0.51 -2.37 -16.01
N PRO A 21 -0.32 -2.31 -17.34
CA PRO A 21 0.95 -2.66 -17.95
C PRO A 21 2.02 -1.64 -17.55
N VAL A 22 3.06 -2.13 -16.87
CA VAL A 22 4.15 -1.34 -16.28
C VAL A 22 4.92 -0.54 -17.34
N ASP A 23 5.04 -1.08 -18.55
CA ASP A 23 5.77 -0.46 -19.66
C ASP A 23 5.09 0.81 -20.18
N ASN A 24 3.78 0.98 -19.95
CA ASN A 24 3.01 2.14 -20.40
C ASN A 24 2.84 3.20 -19.29
N LEU A 25 3.63 3.12 -18.22
CA LEU A 25 3.54 4.03 -17.08
C LEU A 25 4.39 5.31 -17.23
N LYS A 26 5.38 5.32 -18.12
CA LYS A 26 6.31 6.45 -18.31
C LYS A 26 5.62 7.77 -18.67
N SER A 27 4.48 7.72 -19.36
CA SER A 27 3.71 8.91 -19.76
C SER A 27 2.75 9.43 -18.68
N LYS A 28 2.69 8.76 -17.50
CA LYS A 28 1.72 9.04 -16.42
C LYS A 28 2.41 9.43 -15.11
N VAL A 29 3.47 10.24 -15.19
CA VAL A 29 4.38 10.57 -14.07
C VAL A 29 3.62 10.95 -12.78
N ASP A 30 2.62 11.83 -12.87
CA ASP A 30 1.87 12.31 -11.69
C ASP A 30 0.95 11.26 -11.06
N LYS A 31 0.68 10.16 -11.78
CA LYS A 31 -0.18 9.06 -11.33
C LYS A 31 0.63 7.84 -10.90
N LEU A 32 1.95 7.86 -11.10
CA LEU A 32 2.84 6.75 -10.74
C LEU A 32 2.71 6.30 -9.28
N PRO A 33 2.69 7.20 -8.26
CA PRO A 33 2.61 6.77 -6.87
C PRO A 33 1.37 5.91 -6.61
N TYR A 34 0.21 6.38 -7.10
CA TYR A 34 -1.07 5.69 -6.95
C TYR A 34 -1.10 4.35 -7.68
N ILE A 35 -0.60 4.32 -8.92
CA ILE A 35 -0.56 3.11 -9.74
C ILE A 35 0.34 2.04 -9.12
N TYR A 36 1.56 2.42 -8.70
CA TYR A 36 2.48 1.51 -8.05
C TYR A 36 1.91 0.97 -6.74
N ARG A 37 1.22 1.81 -5.96
CA ARG A 37 0.52 1.34 -4.76
C ARG A 37 -0.53 0.26 -5.07
N TYR A 38 -1.38 0.42 -6.10
CA TYR A 38 -2.35 -0.64 -6.41
C TYR A 38 -1.72 -1.94 -6.86
N LEU A 39 -0.63 -1.85 -7.64
CA LEU A 39 0.13 -3.03 -8.00
C LEU A 39 0.66 -3.72 -6.74
N ALA A 40 1.21 -2.95 -5.80
CA ALA A 40 1.64 -3.49 -4.52
C ALA A 40 0.51 -4.17 -3.76
N ASP A 41 -0.62 -3.50 -3.55
CA ASP A 41 -1.77 -4.06 -2.83
C ASP A 41 -2.30 -5.34 -3.48
N ALA A 42 -2.34 -5.38 -4.82
CA ALA A 42 -2.68 -6.59 -5.56
C ALA A 42 -1.70 -7.73 -5.27
N TYR A 43 -0.39 -7.45 -5.25
CA TYR A 43 0.61 -8.45 -4.90
C TYR A 43 0.57 -8.87 -3.42
N ILE A 44 0.21 -7.98 -2.48
CA ILE A 44 -0.04 -8.36 -1.08
C ILE A 44 -1.20 -9.37 -1.02
N ILE A 45 -2.32 -9.05 -1.68
CA ILE A 45 -3.50 -9.93 -1.74
C ILE A 45 -3.16 -11.29 -2.33
N LEU A 46 -2.28 -11.34 -3.34
CA LEU A 46 -1.85 -12.59 -3.98
C LEU A 46 -0.74 -13.35 -3.22
N GLY A 47 -0.21 -12.79 -2.13
CA GLY A 47 0.89 -13.38 -1.36
C GLY A 47 2.28 -13.21 -2.00
N GLU A 48 2.41 -12.40 -3.06
CA GLU A 48 3.66 -12.15 -3.79
C GLU A 48 4.46 -11.00 -3.17
N TYR A 49 4.86 -11.16 -1.91
CA TYR A 49 5.39 -10.08 -1.08
C TYR A 49 6.65 -9.38 -1.62
N ASN A 50 7.54 -10.09 -2.33
CA ASN A 50 8.72 -9.47 -2.93
C ASN A 50 8.34 -8.42 -3.98
N LYS A 51 7.34 -8.72 -4.81
CA LYS A 51 6.80 -7.76 -5.77
C LYS A 51 6.05 -6.65 -5.07
N ALA A 52 5.31 -6.96 -4.01
CA ALA A 52 4.64 -5.93 -3.20
C ALA A 52 5.65 -4.89 -2.69
N TYR A 53 6.78 -5.31 -2.08
CA TYR A 53 7.85 -4.40 -1.66
C TYR A 53 8.41 -3.59 -2.83
N GLU A 54 8.71 -4.22 -3.98
CA GLU A 54 9.22 -3.51 -5.16
C GLU A 54 8.31 -2.36 -5.57
N TYR A 55 7.00 -2.61 -5.65
CA TYR A 55 6.02 -1.60 -6.06
C TYR A 55 5.74 -0.57 -4.96
N ILE A 56 5.77 -0.94 -3.68
CA ILE A 56 5.73 0.03 -2.57
C ILE A 56 6.93 0.98 -2.67
N SER A 57 8.14 0.46 -2.85
CA SER A 57 9.34 1.28 -2.99
C SER A 57 9.23 2.22 -4.19
N LYS A 58 8.73 1.74 -5.33
CA LYS A 58 8.46 2.61 -6.50
C LYS A 58 7.44 3.71 -6.18
N ALA A 59 6.39 3.41 -5.42
CA ALA A 59 5.40 4.40 -5.01
C ALA A 59 5.98 5.46 -4.07
N LEU A 60 6.79 5.05 -3.09
CA LEU A 60 7.44 5.94 -2.12
C LEU A 60 8.54 6.81 -2.75
N LEU A 61 9.25 6.30 -3.77
CA LEU A 61 10.30 7.01 -4.50
C LEU A 61 9.75 7.83 -5.69
N SER A 62 8.46 7.72 -6.00
CA SER A 62 7.85 8.51 -7.08
C SER A 62 7.75 9.98 -6.66
N PRO A 63 7.73 10.92 -7.63
CA PRO A 63 7.45 12.33 -7.33
C PRO A 63 6.15 12.52 -6.54
N ARG A 64 6.07 13.60 -5.76
CA ARG A 64 4.96 13.99 -4.85
C ARG A 64 3.61 13.44 -5.31
N CYS A 65 2.95 12.67 -4.45
CA CYS A 65 1.58 12.22 -4.72
C CYS A 65 0.64 13.44 -4.72
N PHE A 66 0.00 13.71 -5.86
CA PHE A 66 -0.87 14.88 -6.02
C PHE A 66 -2.09 14.86 -5.08
N TYR A 67 -2.48 13.69 -4.58
CA TYR A 67 -3.64 13.50 -3.70
C TYR A 67 -3.31 13.60 -2.21
N CYS A 68 -2.09 13.22 -1.81
CA CYS A 68 -1.71 13.24 -0.39
C CYS A 68 -1.24 14.63 0.06
N SER A 69 -0.87 15.52 -0.86
CA SER A 69 -0.21 16.81 -0.56
C SER A 69 1.10 16.71 0.24
N GLU A 70 1.59 15.49 0.48
CA GLU A 70 2.84 15.19 1.17
C GLU A 70 3.96 14.85 0.19
N GLU A 71 5.21 15.07 0.60
CA GLU A 71 6.41 14.68 -0.16
C GLU A 71 6.44 13.17 -0.45
N VAL A 72 5.85 12.38 0.45
CA VAL A 72 5.77 10.91 0.37
C VAL A 72 4.30 10.47 0.36
N CYS A 73 3.98 9.43 -0.40
CA CYS A 73 2.63 8.90 -0.44
C CYS A 73 2.28 8.14 0.85
N ILE A 74 1.47 8.75 1.73
CA ILE A 74 1.02 8.10 2.98
C ILE A 74 0.30 6.76 2.70
N ASP A 75 -0.47 6.66 1.61
CA ASP A 75 -1.15 5.40 1.27
C ASP A 75 -0.15 4.27 0.96
N ALA A 76 1.00 4.58 0.36
CA ALA A 76 2.06 3.61 0.14
C ALA A 76 2.77 3.23 1.45
N MET A 77 2.93 4.18 2.39
CA MET A 77 3.42 3.88 3.75
C MET A 77 2.45 2.94 4.48
N TYR A 78 1.14 3.18 4.36
CA TYR A 78 0.14 2.28 4.92
C TYR A 78 0.20 0.89 4.29
N SER A 79 0.39 0.80 2.97
CA SER A 79 0.55 -0.49 2.27
C SER A 79 1.77 -1.27 2.79
N LEU A 80 2.85 -0.57 3.14
CA LEU A 80 4.02 -1.15 3.81
C LEU A 80 3.69 -1.66 5.21
N ALA A 81 3.02 -0.86 6.03
CA ALA A 81 2.56 -1.26 7.36
C ALA A 81 1.66 -2.50 7.29
N TYR A 82 0.74 -2.53 6.31
CA TYR A 82 -0.16 -3.66 6.10
C TYR A 82 0.57 -4.91 5.62
N LEU A 83 1.57 -4.78 4.73
CA LEU A 83 2.41 -5.90 4.33
C LEU A 83 3.18 -6.49 5.53
N GLU A 84 3.75 -5.65 6.39
CA GLU A 84 4.43 -6.11 7.61
C GLU A 84 3.44 -6.76 8.59
N TYR A 85 2.20 -6.28 8.66
CA TYR A 85 1.13 -6.92 9.44
C TYR A 85 0.79 -8.32 8.91
N VAL A 86 0.62 -8.48 7.59
CA VAL A 86 0.36 -9.79 6.95
C VAL A 86 1.53 -10.76 7.17
N LYS A 87 2.75 -10.23 7.32
CA LYS A 87 3.96 -11.00 7.65
C LYS A 87 4.19 -11.17 9.16
N GLU A 88 3.25 -10.72 10.00
CA GLU A 88 3.30 -10.80 11.46
C GLU A 88 4.49 -10.05 12.11
N ASN A 89 5.08 -9.08 11.41
CA ASN A 89 6.20 -8.27 11.90
C ASN A 89 5.70 -7.05 12.70
N ILE A 90 5.05 -7.28 13.83
CA ILE A 90 4.32 -6.25 14.59
C ILE A 90 5.18 -5.03 14.98
N ASP A 91 6.45 -5.23 15.32
CA ASP A 91 7.36 -4.12 15.65
C ASP A 91 7.56 -3.15 14.48
N LYS A 92 7.64 -3.68 13.25
CA LYS A 92 7.69 -2.85 12.05
C LYS A 92 6.37 -2.17 11.75
N VAL A 93 5.25 -2.85 12.01
CA VAL A 93 3.92 -2.24 11.87
C VAL A 93 3.82 -0.99 12.77
N LYS A 94 4.23 -1.10 14.04
CA LYS A 94 4.25 0.04 14.97
C LYS A 94 5.11 1.19 14.45
N ALA A 95 6.34 0.90 14.02
CA ALA A 95 7.24 1.91 13.48
C ALA A 95 6.65 2.64 12.26
N HIS A 96 6.03 1.91 11.32
CA HIS A 96 5.37 2.50 10.17
C HIS A 96 4.13 3.32 10.54
N LEU A 97 3.33 2.87 11.52
CA LEU A 97 2.18 3.64 12.01
C LEU A 97 2.62 4.94 12.69
N ASP A 98 3.70 4.92 13.48
CA ASP A 98 4.26 6.14 14.09
C ASP A 98 4.67 7.17 13.04
N GLU A 99 5.29 6.74 11.94
CA GLU A 99 5.63 7.62 10.82
C GLU A 99 4.39 8.18 10.13
N ILE A 100 3.36 7.36 9.91
CA ILE A 100 2.10 7.81 9.31
C ILE A 100 1.41 8.85 10.21
N PHE A 101 1.31 8.61 11.52
CA PHE A 101 0.63 9.51 12.44
C PHE A 101 1.37 10.83 12.69
N LYS A 102 2.70 10.88 12.47
CA LYS A 102 3.45 12.14 12.44
C LYS A 102 3.06 13.03 11.26
N LEU A 103 2.69 12.43 10.13
CA LEU A 103 2.26 13.16 8.93
C LEU A 103 0.77 13.51 9.01
N ASP A 104 -0.07 12.54 9.37
CA ASP A 104 -1.50 12.73 9.49
C ASP A 104 -2.07 11.79 10.58
N ILE A 105 -2.37 12.37 11.74
CA ILE A 105 -2.94 11.65 12.88
C ILE A 105 -4.39 11.19 12.63
N SER A 106 -5.07 11.76 11.62
CA SER A 106 -6.47 11.47 11.31
C SER A 106 -6.66 10.31 10.31
N ARG A 107 -5.56 9.66 9.89
CA ARG A 107 -5.56 8.54 8.94
C ARG A 107 -6.36 7.34 9.45
N THR A 108 -7.60 7.23 8.97
CA THR A 108 -8.56 6.23 9.45
C THR A 108 -8.15 4.78 9.19
N ASP A 109 -7.46 4.53 8.07
CA ASP A 109 -6.92 3.21 7.72
C ASP A 109 -5.78 2.79 8.66
N ALA A 110 -4.86 3.71 8.96
CA ALA A 110 -3.79 3.52 9.94
C ALA A 110 -4.35 3.33 11.36
N ILE A 111 -5.33 4.16 11.77
CA ILE A 111 -6.06 3.99 13.03
C ILE A 111 -6.71 2.60 13.11
N GLY A 112 -7.37 2.17 12.03
CA GLY A 112 -7.99 0.84 11.97
C GLY A 112 -6.98 -0.30 12.09
N LEU A 113 -5.76 -0.14 11.56
CA LEU A 113 -4.69 -1.12 11.72
C LEU A 113 -4.09 -1.10 13.14
N ALA A 114 -3.90 0.09 13.73
CA ALA A 114 -3.46 0.26 15.11
C ALA A 114 -4.36 -0.51 16.09
N TYR A 115 -5.69 -0.33 15.98
CA TYR A 115 -6.65 -1.07 16.78
C TYR A 115 -6.56 -2.59 16.60
N LYS A 116 -6.27 -3.08 15.38
CA LYS A 116 -6.11 -4.53 15.12
C LYS A 116 -4.89 -5.13 15.82
N ILE A 117 -3.86 -4.33 16.07
CA ILE A 117 -2.62 -4.78 16.72
C ILE A 117 -2.54 -4.38 18.21
N GLY A 118 -3.60 -3.77 18.76
CA GLY A 118 -3.71 -3.42 20.18
C GLY A 118 -3.02 -2.12 20.58
N LEU A 119 -2.93 -1.14 19.67
CA LEU A 119 -2.58 0.26 19.94
C LEU A 119 -3.84 1.12 19.94
#